data_AF-A0A380EF20-F1
#
_entry.id   AF-A0A380EF20-F1
#
_cell.length_a   1.000
_cell.length_b   1.000
_cell.length_c   1.000
_cell.angle_alpha   90.00
_cell.angle_beta   90.00
_cell.angle_gamma   90.00
#
_symmetry.space_group_name_H-M   'P 1'
#
loop_
_entity.id
_entity.type
_entity.pdbx_description
1 polymer ?
#
loop_
_entity_poly.entity_id
_entity_poly.type
_entity_poly.pdbx_seq_one_letter_code
_entity_poly.pdbx_strand_id
1 'polypeptide(L)'
;MVNVFENLKLLKLDMKDKGWVIDSFYFRYKQQNYIVLVKLFEKEEKVPEYALLKLEFLKENDFSDMLAVYANSVKLYTDTKTIREYFGIEYSSNLGDVLFQFSQTLARFIPTEVSEKKNEDQKEAMCFSLSQSDSEDPRKNIVFQLEEIL
;
A
#
# COMPACT_ATOMS: atom_id res chain seq x y z
N MET A 1 -6.39 13.99 -17.61
CA MET A 1 -6.40 13.29 -16.31
C MET A 1 -4.94 13.16 -15.88
N VAL A 2 -4.57 13.64 -14.71
CA VAL A 2 -3.16 13.62 -14.25
C VAL A 2 -2.87 12.24 -13.67
N ASN A 3 -1.80 11.59 -14.13
CA ASN A 3 -1.32 10.35 -13.53
C ASN A 3 -0.49 10.64 -12.28
N VAL A 4 -1.17 11.00 -11.18
CA VAL A 4 -0.51 11.38 -9.93
C VAL A 4 0.30 10.23 -9.33
N PHE A 5 -0.08 8.97 -9.60
CA PHE A 5 0.58 7.77 -9.09
C PHE A 5 1.32 6.99 -10.18
N GLU A 6 1.98 7.66 -11.12
CA GLU A 6 2.75 6.98 -12.18
C GLU A 6 3.83 6.05 -11.59
N ASN A 7 4.39 6.37 -10.42
CA ASN A 7 5.33 5.54 -9.66
C ASN A 7 4.83 4.11 -9.42
N LEU A 8 3.51 3.91 -9.25
CA LEU A 8 2.93 2.58 -9.04
C LEU A 8 3.12 1.64 -10.24
N LYS A 9 3.19 2.18 -11.46
CA LYS A 9 3.47 1.35 -12.65
C LYS A 9 4.92 0.87 -12.64
N LEU A 10 5.86 1.78 -12.32
CA LEU A 10 7.28 1.48 -12.26
C LEU A 10 7.56 0.46 -11.14
N LEU A 11 7.02 0.71 -9.94
CA LEU A 11 7.17 -0.19 -8.81
C LEU A 11 6.60 -1.57 -9.10
N LYS A 12 5.39 -1.65 -9.70
CA LYS A 12 4.79 -2.93 -10.09
C LYS A 12 5.68 -3.72 -11.05
N LEU A 13 6.32 -3.04 -12.01
CA LEU A 13 7.21 -3.69 -12.96
C LEU A 13 8.45 -4.23 -12.25
N ASP A 14 9.12 -3.40 -11.45
CA ASP A 14 10.32 -3.80 -10.70
C ASP A 14 10.03 -4.93 -9.70
N MET A 15 8.89 -4.89 -9.01
CA MET A 15 8.42 -5.98 -8.13
C MET A 15 8.29 -7.29 -8.90
N LYS A 16 7.68 -7.29 -10.09
CA LYS A 16 7.53 -8.48 -10.92
C LYS A 16 8.87 -9.01 -11.42
N ASP A 17 9.74 -8.11 -11.89
CA ASP A 17 11.03 -8.46 -12.45
C ASP A 17 11.94 -9.09 -11.38
N LYS A 18 11.83 -8.64 -10.13
CA LYS A 18 12.57 -9.19 -8.98
C LYS A 18 11.85 -10.31 -8.24
N GLY A 19 10.62 -10.69 -8.65
CA GLY A 19 9.85 -11.75 -8.00
C GLY A 19 9.22 -11.39 -6.64
N TRP A 20 9.13 -10.10 -6.30
CA TRP A 20 8.48 -9.63 -5.07
C TRP A 20 6.96 -9.53 -5.26
N VAL A 21 6.21 -10.10 -4.32
CA VAL A 21 4.73 -10.04 -4.31
C VAL A 21 4.17 -8.96 -3.39
N ILE A 22 5.00 -8.48 -2.46
CA ILE A 22 4.69 -7.44 -1.49
C ILE A 22 5.92 -6.55 -1.29
N ASP A 23 5.73 -5.25 -1.23
CA ASP A 23 6.77 -4.28 -0.85
C ASP A 23 6.21 -3.33 0.22
N SER A 24 7.09 -2.56 0.87
CA SER A 24 6.66 -1.58 1.88
C SER A 24 7.48 -0.29 1.86
N PHE A 25 6.82 0.81 2.22
CA PHE A 25 7.45 2.11 2.40
C PHE A 25 6.78 2.91 3.51
N TYR A 26 7.51 3.86 4.09
CA TYR A 26 6.97 4.78 5.08
C TYR A 26 6.22 5.92 4.42
N PHE A 27 5.05 6.25 4.98
CA PHE A 27 4.30 7.41 4.61
C PHE A 27 3.95 8.22 5.86
N ARG A 28 4.39 9.47 5.90
CA ARG A 28 3.99 10.39 6.95
C ARG A 28 2.97 11.37 6.41
N TYR A 29 1.82 11.45 7.06
CA TYR A 29 0.80 12.43 6.77
C TYR A 29 0.36 13.13 8.04
N LYS A 30 0.50 14.46 8.06
CA LYS A 30 0.33 15.28 9.27
C LYS A 30 1.22 14.75 10.41
N GLN A 31 0.62 14.40 11.55
CA GLN A 31 1.30 13.88 12.74
C GLN A 31 1.23 12.35 12.86
N GLN A 32 0.68 11.66 11.85
CA GLN A 32 0.56 10.20 11.84
C GLN A 32 1.58 9.59 10.87
N ASN A 33 2.27 8.56 11.34
CA ASN A 33 3.11 7.71 10.51
C ASN A 33 2.34 6.45 10.11
N TYR A 34 2.56 6.04 8.87
CA TYR A 34 2.01 4.83 8.30
C TYR A 34 3.13 3.99 7.70
N ILE A 35 2.99 2.68 7.81
CA ILE A 35 3.68 1.72 6.95
C ILE A 35 2.70 1.36 5.85
N VAL A 36 3.08 1.62 4.60
CA VAL A 36 2.26 1.32 3.44
C VAL A 36 2.79 0.08 2.77
N LEU A 37 1.96 -0.94 2.66
CA LEU A 37 2.25 -2.15 1.92
C LEU A 37 1.70 -2.02 0.51
N VAL A 38 2.50 -2.47 -0.46
CA VAL A 38 2.15 -2.51 -1.87
C VAL A 38 2.12 -3.98 -2.27
N LYS A 39 0.96 -4.48 -2.70
CA LYS A 39 0.76 -5.91 -3.01
C LYS A 39 0.36 -6.12 -4.47
N LEU A 40 0.95 -7.13 -5.08
CA LEU A 40 0.43 -7.73 -6.29
C LEU A 40 -0.89 -8.46 -5.98
N PHE A 41 -1.75 -8.59 -6.98
CA PHE A 41 -3.04 -9.26 -6.80
C PHE A 41 -2.88 -10.75 -6.60
N GLU A 42 -3.73 -11.31 -5.75
CA GLU A 42 -3.86 -12.75 -5.62
C GLU A 42 -4.61 -13.34 -6.84
N LYS A 43 -4.37 -14.61 -7.16
CA LYS A 43 -4.82 -15.24 -8.41
C LYS A 43 -6.34 -15.20 -8.62
N GLU A 44 -7.11 -15.24 -7.54
CA GLU A 44 -8.58 -15.28 -7.54
C GLU A 44 -9.21 -14.00 -6.97
N GLU A 45 -8.40 -12.96 -6.74
CA GLU A 45 -8.87 -11.69 -6.18
C GLU A 45 -9.78 -10.97 -7.18
N LYS A 46 -10.98 -10.58 -6.73
CA LYS A 46 -11.89 -9.73 -7.52
C LYS A 46 -11.39 -8.30 -7.50
N VAL A 47 -10.68 -7.92 -8.55
CA VAL A 47 -10.07 -6.59 -8.69
C VAL A 47 -10.95 -5.64 -9.52
N PRO A 48 -11.02 -4.34 -9.16
CA PRO A 48 -11.65 -3.34 -10.00
C PRO A 48 -10.99 -3.23 -11.37
N GLU A 49 -11.77 -2.85 -12.38
CA GLU A 49 -11.24 -2.57 -13.72
C GLU A 49 -10.16 -1.48 -13.64
N TYR A 50 -9.04 -1.70 -14.34
CA TYR A 50 -7.85 -0.85 -14.37
C TYR A 50 -7.06 -0.74 -13.06
N ALA A 51 -7.38 -1.51 -12.02
CA ALA A 51 -6.54 -1.57 -10.83
C ALA A 51 -5.15 -2.11 -11.19
N LEU A 52 -4.10 -1.51 -10.62
CA LEU A 52 -2.71 -1.94 -10.82
C LEU A 52 -2.18 -2.74 -9.64
N LEU A 53 -2.44 -2.27 -8.43
CA LEU A 53 -1.90 -2.79 -7.17
C LEU A 53 -2.94 -2.64 -6.06
N LYS A 54 -2.74 -3.36 -4.96
CA LYS A 54 -3.43 -3.13 -3.69
C LYS A 54 -2.49 -2.42 -2.73
N LEU A 55 -2.98 -1.37 -2.08
CA LEU A 55 -2.27 -0.63 -1.04
C LEU A 55 -2.94 -0.92 0.30
N GLU A 56 -2.14 -1.25 1.30
CA GLU A 56 -2.59 -1.37 2.69
C GLU A 56 -1.85 -0.31 3.51
N PHE A 57 -2.59 0.64 4.07
CA PHE A 57 -2.06 1.64 4.98
C PHE A 57 -2.24 1.12 6.39
N LEU A 58 -1.14 0.91 7.13
CA LEU A 58 -1.15 0.50 8.53
C LEU A 58 -0.62 1.64 9.38
N LYS A 59 -1.26 1.95 10.50
CA LYS A 59 -0.69 2.89 11.47
C LYS A 59 0.49 2.24 12.17
N GLU A 60 1.61 2.96 12.25
CA GLU A 60 2.87 2.43 12.82
C GLU A 60 2.72 1.87 14.24
N ASN A 61 1.78 2.40 15.03
CA ASN A 61 1.55 1.98 16.42
C ASN A 61 0.43 0.93 16.58
N ASP A 62 -0.33 0.62 15.52
CA ASP A 62 -1.46 -0.31 15.56
C ASP A 62 -1.75 -0.84 14.15
N PHE A 63 -1.19 -2.01 13.83
CA PHE A 63 -1.39 -2.68 12.54
C PHE A 63 -2.81 -3.21 12.35
N SER A 64 -3.61 -3.35 13.41
CA SER A 64 -5.01 -3.76 13.29
C SER A 64 -5.89 -2.63 12.72
N ASP A 65 -5.47 -1.37 12.90
CA ASP A 65 -6.10 -0.20 12.29
C ASP A 65 -5.51 0.05 10.89
N MET A 66 -6.01 -0.72 9.92
CA MET A 66 -5.55 -0.67 8.53
C MET A 66 -6.64 -0.25 7.54
N LEU A 67 -6.22 0.44 6.48
CA LEU A 67 -7.05 0.74 5.31
C LEU A 67 -6.47 0.05 4.07
N ALA A 68 -7.19 -0.92 3.52
CA ALA A 68 -6.85 -1.58 2.27
C ALA A 68 -7.65 -0.98 1.10
N VAL A 69 -6.96 -0.55 0.04
CA VAL A 69 -7.56 0.02 -1.18
C VAL A 69 -6.84 -0.45 -2.43
N TYR A 70 -7.58 -0.67 -3.51
CA TYR A 70 -6.96 -0.82 -4.82
C TYR A 70 -6.49 0.55 -5.34
N ALA A 71 -5.46 0.55 -6.18
CA ALA A 71 -4.92 1.78 -6.77
C ALA A 71 -4.52 1.57 -8.23
N ASN A 72 -4.59 2.65 -9.01
CA ASN A 72 -3.97 2.74 -10.33
C ASN A 72 -3.16 4.04 -10.45
N SER A 73 -2.63 4.35 -11.64
CA SER A 73 -1.78 5.53 -11.83
C SER A 73 -2.51 6.87 -11.65
N VAL A 74 -3.83 6.88 -11.51
CA VAL A 74 -4.66 8.08 -11.38
C VAL A 74 -5.26 8.24 -9.99
N LYS A 75 -5.74 7.15 -9.38
CA LYS A 75 -6.57 7.23 -8.17
C LYS A 75 -6.43 6.02 -7.25
N LEU A 76 -6.88 6.22 -6.01
CA LEU A 76 -7.26 5.17 -5.07
C LEU A 76 -8.74 4.82 -5.29
N TYR A 77 -9.08 3.53 -5.25
CA TYR A 77 -10.44 3.02 -5.43
C TYR A 77 -11.18 2.99 -4.10
N THR A 78 -11.49 4.16 -3.57
CA THR A 78 -12.27 4.35 -2.35
C THR A 78 -13.00 5.69 -2.41
N ASP A 79 -13.96 5.90 -1.50
CA ASP A 79 -14.69 7.14 -1.43
C ASP A 79 -13.96 8.22 -0.59
N THR A 80 -14.35 9.46 -0.82
CA THR A 80 -13.80 10.64 -0.16
C THR A 80 -13.93 10.59 1.37
N LYS A 81 -15.01 9.99 1.89
CA LYS A 81 -15.27 9.93 3.33
C LYS A 81 -14.26 8.99 3.98
N THR A 82 -14.02 7.82 3.41
CA THR A 82 -13.00 6.86 3.90
C THR A 82 -11.61 7.50 3.98
N ILE A 83 -11.15 8.17 2.91
CA ILE A 83 -9.85 8.85 2.91
C ILE A 83 -9.82 9.93 4.00
N ARG A 84 -10.88 10.74 4.11
CA ARG A 84 -10.92 11.79 5.12
C ARG A 84 -10.81 11.25 6.54
N GLU A 85 -11.66 10.28 6.87
CA GLU A 85 -11.76 9.77 8.23
C GLU A 85 -10.46 9.05 8.62
N TYR A 86 -9.91 8.22 7.72
CA TYR A 86 -8.70 7.45 8.01
C TYR A 86 -7.43 8.31 8.13
N PHE A 87 -7.28 9.33 7.27
CA PHE A 87 -6.12 10.23 7.27
C PHE A 87 -6.34 11.52 8.07
N GLY A 88 -7.45 11.62 8.82
CA GLY A 88 -7.77 12.79 9.65
C GLY A 88 -7.88 14.09 8.85
N ILE A 89 -8.45 14.05 7.64
CA ILE A 89 -8.70 15.23 6.81
C ILE A 89 -10.04 15.85 7.20
N GLU A 90 -9.99 17.09 7.69
CA GLU A 90 -11.16 17.85 8.12
C GLU A 90 -12.08 18.21 6.94
N TYR A 91 -13.34 18.56 7.26
CA TYR A 91 -14.28 18.96 6.22
C TYR A 91 -14.06 20.42 5.88
N SER A 92 -13.95 20.71 4.58
CA SER A 92 -13.73 22.05 4.08
C SER A 92 -14.45 22.24 2.76
N SER A 93 -14.75 23.50 2.43
CA SER A 93 -15.37 23.85 1.15
C SER A 93 -14.49 23.53 -0.07
N ASN A 94 -13.17 23.44 0.12
CA ASN A 94 -12.17 23.11 -0.90
C ASN A 94 -11.70 21.65 -0.84
N LEU A 95 -12.55 20.73 -0.38
CA LEU A 95 -12.17 19.34 -0.12
C LEU A 95 -11.52 18.63 -1.33
N GLY A 96 -11.97 18.94 -2.55
CA GLY A 96 -11.36 18.38 -3.77
C GLY A 96 -9.88 18.71 -3.90
N ASP A 97 -9.49 19.96 -3.64
CA ASP A 97 -8.09 20.40 -3.70
C ASP A 97 -7.25 19.73 -2.61
N VAL A 98 -7.82 19.58 -1.40
CA VAL A 98 -7.16 18.92 -0.28
C VAL A 98 -6.89 17.44 -0.59
N LEU A 99 -7.83 16.73 -1.19
CA LEU A 99 -7.64 15.33 -1.61
C LEU A 99 -6.64 15.19 -2.75
N PHE A 100 -6.61 16.16 -3.66
CA PHE A 100 -5.59 16.19 -4.71
C PHE A 100 -4.19 16.45 -4.14
N GLN A 101 -4.05 17.37 -3.17
CA GLN A 101 -2.80 17.58 -2.44
C GLN A 101 -2.38 16.37 -1.61
N PHE A 102 -3.33 15.68 -0.98
CA PHE A 102 -3.07 14.39 -0.31
C PHE A 102 -2.48 13.39 -1.31
N SER A 103 -3.10 13.22 -2.49
CA SER A 103 -2.64 12.28 -3.51
C SER A 103 -1.25 12.63 -4.02
N GLN A 104 -0.97 13.92 -4.27
CA GLN A 104 0.37 14.38 -4.63
C GLN A 104 1.40 14.16 -3.52
N THR A 105 1.00 14.32 -2.26
CA THR A 105 1.88 14.06 -1.11
C THR A 105 2.21 12.59 -1.03
N LEU A 106 1.19 11.71 -1.05
CA LEU A 106 1.37 10.26 -1.06
C LEU A 106 2.29 9.81 -2.21
N ALA A 107 2.06 10.31 -3.42
CA ALA A 107 2.85 9.94 -4.60
C ALA A 107 4.36 10.18 -4.43
N ARG A 108 4.77 11.21 -3.68
CA ARG A 108 6.18 11.52 -3.41
C ARG A 108 6.88 10.49 -2.53
N PHE A 109 6.13 9.70 -1.76
CA PHE A 109 6.67 8.66 -0.89
C PHE A 109 6.67 7.28 -1.56
N ILE A 110 5.90 7.09 -2.64
CA ILE A 110 5.85 5.82 -3.37
C ILE A 110 7.19 5.62 -4.09
N PRO A 111 7.96 4.57 -3.74
CA PRO A 111 9.19 4.27 -4.45
C PRO A 111 8.88 3.77 -5.87
N THR A 112 9.83 3.91 -6.78
CA THR A 112 9.71 3.37 -8.15
C THR A 112 10.31 1.97 -8.30
N GLU A 113 11.06 1.53 -7.30
CA GLU A 113 11.78 0.24 -7.25
C GLU A 113 11.69 -0.31 -5.83
N VAL A 114 11.71 -1.64 -5.70
CA VAL A 114 11.70 -2.34 -4.43
C VAL A 114 12.98 -2.01 -3.65
N SER A 115 12.81 -1.68 -2.37
CA SER A 115 13.91 -1.60 -1.41
C SER A 115 14.11 -2.94 -0.72
N GLU A 116 15.20 -3.64 -1.04
CA GLU A 116 15.56 -4.92 -0.40
C GLU A 116 15.84 -4.76 1.10
N LYS A 117 16.32 -3.59 1.53
CA LYS A 117 16.53 -3.29 2.94
C LYS A 117 15.22 -2.85 3.58
N LYS A 118 14.66 -3.72 4.41
CA LYS A 118 13.51 -3.42 5.30
C LYS A 118 13.98 -3.37 6.74
N ASN A 119 13.43 -2.43 7.51
CA ASN A 119 13.61 -2.46 8.96
C ASN A 119 12.58 -3.39 9.62
N GLU A 120 12.69 -3.55 10.94
CA GLU A 120 11.88 -4.52 11.68
C GLU A 120 10.37 -4.20 11.63
N ASP A 121 9.96 -2.94 11.78
CA ASP A 121 8.54 -2.58 11.72
C ASP A 121 7.94 -2.86 10.32
N GLN A 122 8.70 -2.60 9.25
CA GLN A 122 8.29 -2.94 7.90
C GLN A 122 8.15 -4.45 7.70
N LYS A 123 9.10 -5.25 8.21
CA LYS A 123 9.05 -6.72 8.16
C LYS A 123 7.85 -7.23 8.95
N GLU A 124 7.61 -6.70 10.14
CA GLU A 124 6.48 -7.07 11.00
C GLU A 124 5.15 -6.77 10.33
N ALA A 125 4.98 -5.57 9.74
CA ALA A 125 3.78 -5.21 9.00
C ALA A 125 3.54 -6.13 7.78
N MET A 126 4.61 -6.47 7.04
CA MET A 126 4.53 -7.40 5.91
C MET A 126 4.12 -8.81 6.38
N CYS A 127 4.74 -9.34 7.43
CA CYS A 127 4.39 -10.62 8.04
C CYS A 127 2.95 -10.64 8.54
N PHE A 128 2.51 -9.58 9.22
CA PHE A 128 1.14 -9.43 9.70
C PHE A 128 0.15 -9.53 8.54
N SER A 129 0.34 -8.73 7.47
CA SER A 129 -0.54 -8.75 6.30
C SER A 129 -0.57 -10.10 5.58
N LEU A 130 0.60 -10.72 5.37
CA LEU A 130 0.69 -12.03 4.72
C LEU A 130 0.00 -13.13 5.54
N SER A 131 0.17 -13.13 6.86
CA SER A 131 -0.46 -14.12 7.75
C SER A 131 -1.99 -14.08 7.72
N GLN A 132 -2.57 -12.90 7.48
CA GLN A 132 -4.03 -12.76 7.35
C GLN A 132 -4.51 -13.34 6.02
N SER A 133 -3.81 -13.05 4.91
CA SER A 133 -4.08 -13.61 3.58
C SER A 133 -3.92 -15.14 3.53
N ASP A 134 -2.91 -15.69 4.21
CA ASP A 134 -2.59 -17.13 4.18
C ASP A 134 -3.45 -17.99 5.11
N SER A 135 -4.18 -17.37 6.06
CA SER A 135 -5.10 -18.10 6.95
C SER A 135 -6.24 -18.84 6.20
N GLU A 136 -6.40 -18.58 4.89
CA GLU A 136 -7.34 -19.28 4.01
C GLU A 136 -6.74 -20.49 3.24
N ASP A 137 -5.41 -20.71 3.21
CA ASP A 137 -4.79 -21.92 2.62
C ASP A 137 -3.62 -22.47 3.47
N PRO A 138 -3.85 -23.50 4.32
CA PRO A 138 -2.86 -24.11 5.20
C PRO A 138 -1.62 -24.72 4.51
N ARG A 139 -1.57 -24.75 3.17
CA ARG A 139 -0.46 -25.34 2.39
C ARG A 139 0.53 -24.29 1.87
N LYS A 140 0.26 -23.00 2.06
CA LYS A 140 1.13 -21.90 1.63
C LYS A 140 2.13 -21.55 2.75
N ASN A 141 3.15 -22.39 2.93
CA ASN A 141 4.24 -22.11 3.88
C ASN A 141 5.15 -20.99 3.35
N ILE A 142 4.88 -19.73 3.70
CA ILE A 142 5.76 -18.56 3.41
C ILE A 142 6.92 -18.44 4.41
N VAL A 143 7.06 -19.35 5.38
CA VAL A 143 8.23 -19.38 6.28
C VAL A 143 9.55 -19.44 5.48
N PHE A 144 9.55 -20.04 4.28
CA PHE A 144 10.77 -20.20 3.48
C PHE A 144 11.19 -18.99 2.65
N GLN A 145 10.33 -18.00 2.39
CA GLN A 145 10.72 -16.87 1.52
C GLN A 145 11.34 -15.70 2.30
N LEU A 146 11.15 -15.65 3.62
CA LEU A 146 11.79 -14.67 4.50
C LEU A 146 13.19 -15.11 4.96
N GLU A 147 13.50 -16.42 4.96
CA GLU A 147 14.84 -16.92 5.31
C GLU A 147 15.92 -16.57 4.27
N GLU A 148 15.55 -16.21 3.03
CA GLU A 148 16.50 -15.73 2.01
C GLU A 148 16.71 -14.19 2.01
N ILE A 149 15.97 -13.45 2.84
CA ILE A 149 15.99 -11.97 2.86
C ILE A 149 16.64 -11.40 4.15
N LEU A 150 17.02 -12.26 5.11
CA LEU A 150 17.77 -11.86 6.33
C LEU A 150 19.27 -12.11 6.22
#